data_AF-A0A0D0ABG0-F1
#
_entry.id   AF-A0A0D0ABG0-F1
#
_cell.length_a   1.000
_cell.length_b   1.000
_cell.length_c   1.000
_cell.angle_alpha   90.00
_cell.angle_beta   90.00
_cell.angle_gamma   90.00
#
_symmetry.space_group_name_H-M   'P 1'
#
loop_
_entity.id
_entity.type
_entity.pdbx_description
1 polymer ?
#
loop_
_entity_poly.entity_id
_entity_poly.type
_entity_poly.pdbx_seq_one_letter_code
_entity_poly.pdbx_strand_id
1 'polypeptide(L)'
;MALDANPDDSPVPLHRLQFPVRLAYAMTINKSQGQTVQHVGLDLRTPVFSHGQLYVALSRCTHPRNIKVLYGGQGQQTNKATNVVFNEVFRGLNV
;
A
#
# COMPACT_ATOMS: atom_id res chain seq x y z
N MET A 1 -12.09 11.67 9.16
CA MET A 1 -13.45 11.37 9.62
C MET A 1 -13.65 9.87 9.44
N ALA A 2 -13.00 9.08 10.29
CA ALA A 2 -13.30 7.66 10.39
C ALA A 2 -14.58 7.58 11.23
N LEU A 3 -15.59 6.90 10.69
CA LEU A 3 -16.81 6.61 11.43
C LEU A 3 -16.47 5.44 12.34
N ASP A 4 -15.99 5.77 13.53
CA ASP A 4 -15.75 4.83 14.63
C ASP A 4 -17.09 4.50 15.32
N ALA A 5 -18.15 4.35 14.52
CA ALA A 5 -19.47 4.04 15.04
C ALA A 5 -19.48 2.57 15.42
N ASN A 6 -19.67 2.28 16.72
CA ASN A 6 -20.20 0.99 17.13
C ASN A 6 -21.45 0.73 16.28
N PRO A 7 -21.58 -0.45 15.63
CA PRO A 7 -22.72 -0.76 14.79
C PRO A 7 -24.06 -0.67 15.54
N ASP A 8 -24.02 -0.74 16.87
CA ASP A 8 -25.17 -0.62 17.78
C ASP A 8 -25.53 0.85 18.15
N ASP A 9 -24.64 1.82 17.91
CA ASP A 9 -24.86 3.25 18.24
C ASP A 9 -25.33 4.09 17.02
N SER A 10 -25.54 3.47 15.86
CA SER A 10 -26.02 4.19 14.68
C SER A 10 -27.54 4.34 14.71
N PRO A 11 -28.09 5.56 14.52
CA PRO A 11 -29.55 5.76 14.47
C PRO A 11 -30.22 5.00 13.31
N VAL A 12 -29.45 4.50 12.34
CA VAL A 12 -29.93 3.62 11.28
C VAL A 12 -28.91 2.47 11.09
N PRO A 13 -29.28 1.21 11.39
CA PRO A 13 -28.38 0.09 11.15
C PRO A 13 -28.16 -0.11 9.65
N LEU A 14 -26.94 0.13 9.18
CA LEU A 14 -26.56 -0.09 7.78
C LEU A 14 -26.14 -1.55 7.59
N HIS A 15 -26.94 -2.30 6.85
CA HIS A 15 -26.63 -3.69 6.51
C HIS A 15 -26.09 -3.80 5.08
N ARG A 16 -25.04 -4.61 4.87
CA ARG A 16 -24.47 -4.87 3.54
C ARG A 16 -24.64 -6.34 3.16
N LEU A 17 -25.44 -6.61 2.13
CA LEU A 17 -25.53 -7.92 1.49
C LEU A 17 -24.63 -7.95 0.26
N GLN A 18 -23.55 -8.71 0.31
CA GLN A 18 -22.61 -8.88 -0.80
C GLN A 18 -21.91 -10.23 -0.69
N PHE A 19 -21.63 -10.88 -1.82
CA PHE A 19 -20.79 -12.08 -1.81
C PHE A 19 -19.39 -11.76 -1.27
N PRO A 20 -18.80 -12.62 -0.42
CA PRO A 20 -17.48 -12.39 0.18
C PRO A 20 -16.33 -12.66 -0.81
N VAL A 21 -16.40 -12.09 -2.01
CA VAL A 21 -15.44 -12.26 -3.09
C VAL A 21 -15.02 -10.90 -3.64
N ARG A 22 -13.75 -10.77 -4.04
CA ARG A 22 -13.19 -9.56 -4.64
C ARG A 22 -12.14 -9.94 -5.68
N LEU A 23 -12.08 -9.21 -6.79
CA LEU A 23 -10.95 -9.30 -7.72
C LEU A 23 -9.66 -8.93 -6.97
N ALA A 24 -8.65 -9.81 -7.03
CA ALA A 24 -7.45 -9.71 -6.22
C ALA A 24 -6.14 -9.73 -7.02
N TYR A 25 -6.20 -9.75 -8.36
CA TYR A 25 -4.99 -9.75 -9.18
C TYR A 25 -4.18 -8.45 -9.03
N ALA A 26 -4.89 -7.31 -8.99
CA ALA A 26 -4.33 -6.02 -8.60
C ALA A 26 -5.02 -5.58 -7.30
N MET A 27 -4.23 -5.17 -6.33
CA MET A 27 -4.71 -4.65 -5.05
C MET A 27 -3.90 -3.44 -4.64
N THR A 28 -4.50 -2.58 -3.82
CA THR A 28 -3.77 -1.42 -3.28
C THR A 28 -2.77 -1.88 -2.22
N ILE A 29 -1.71 -1.09 -2.02
CA ILE A 29 -0.68 -1.35 -0.99
C ILE A 29 -1.31 -1.55 0.40
N ASN A 30 -2.30 -0.73 0.75
CA ASN A 30 -2.99 -0.86 2.04
C ASN A 30 -3.75 -2.19 2.17
N LYS A 31 -4.29 -2.71 1.06
CA LYS A 31 -5.01 -4.00 1.06
C LYS A 31 -4.08 -5.20 1.07
N SER A 32 -2.85 -5.07 0.55
CA SER A 32 -1.84 -6.13 0.64
C SER A 32 -1.18 -6.23 2.01
N GLN A 33 -1.39 -5.27 2.92
CA GLN A 33 -0.79 -5.30 4.25
C GLN A 33 -1.13 -6.59 5.01
N GLY A 34 -0.09 -7.27 5.50
CA GLY A 34 -0.23 -8.55 6.20
C GLY A 34 -0.27 -9.78 5.28
N GLN A 35 -0.23 -9.60 3.96
CA GLN A 35 -0.16 -10.70 3.00
C GLN A 35 1.28 -10.99 2.59
N THR A 36 1.58 -12.26 2.32
CA THR A 36 2.82 -12.70 1.67
C THR A 36 2.49 -13.22 0.29
N VAL A 37 3.15 -12.67 -0.74
CA VAL A 37 2.99 -13.07 -2.15
C VAL A 37 4.32 -13.53 -2.73
N GLN A 38 4.29 -14.51 -3.62
CA GLN A 38 5.51 -15.06 -4.22
C GLN A 38 6.14 -14.13 -5.25
N HIS A 39 5.31 -13.38 -5.98
CA HIS A 39 5.70 -12.43 -7.02
C HIS A 39 4.86 -11.16 -6.87
N VAL A 40 5.47 -9.99 -7.10
CA VAL A 40 4.77 -8.72 -7.01
C VAL A 40 5.17 -7.79 -8.16
N GLY A 41 4.16 -7.27 -8.85
CA GLY A 41 4.28 -6.11 -9.73
C GLY A 41 3.84 -4.87 -8.97
N LEU A 42 4.74 -3.89 -8.82
CA LEU A 42 4.47 -2.63 -8.13
C LEU A 42 4.39 -1.49 -9.15
N ASP A 43 3.22 -0.87 -9.26
CA ASP A 43 3.02 0.31 -10.11
C ASP A 43 3.24 1.60 -9.30
N LEU A 44 4.36 2.27 -9.57
CA LEU A 44 4.78 3.54 -8.97
C LEU A 44 4.76 4.69 -9.99
N ARG A 45 4.02 4.57 -11.09
CA ARG A 45 3.79 5.71 -12.00
C ARG A 45 3.08 6.87 -11.29
N THR A 46 2.27 6.53 -10.29
CA THR A 46 1.78 7.48 -9.28
C THR A 46 2.60 7.27 -7.99
N PRO A 47 3.23 8.32 -7.45
CA PRO A 47 4.01 8.22 -6.21
C PRO A 47 3.16 7.76 -5.01
N VAL A 48 3.80 7.07 -4.05
CA VAL A 48 3.19 6.78 -2.75
C VAL A 48 2.95 8.09 -1.98
N PHE A 49 1.91 8.11 -1.15
CA PHE A 49 1.47 9.35 -0.49
C PHE A 49 1.60 9.32 1.04
N SER A 50 1.88 8.16 1.63
CA SER A 50 1.93 8.01 3.09
C SER A 50 3.18 7.26 3.56
N HIS A 51 3.54 7.52 4.81
CA HIS A 51 4.68 6.92 5.47
C HIS A 51 4.60 5.39 5.43
N GLY A 52 5.73 4.76 5.10
CA GLY A 52 5.87 3.30 5.14
C GLY A 52 5.15 2.55 4.01
N GLN A 53 4.37 3.19 3.14
CA GLN A 53 3.67 2.51 2.04
C GLN A 53 4.62 1.78 1.10
N LEU A 54 5.73 2.43 0.70
CA LEU A 54 6.71 1.80 -0.17
C LEU A 54 7.33 0.56 0.50
N TYR A 55 7.63 0.65 1.79
CA TYR A 55 8.10 -0.50 2.59
C TYR A 55 7.05 -1.61 2.68
N VAL A 56 5.80 -1.26 2.97
CA VAL A 56 4.68 -2.20 3.01
C VAL A 56 4.56 -2.95 1.69
N ALA A 57 4.69 -2.26 0.55
CA ALA A 57 4.61 -2.87 -0.77
C ALA A 57 5.78 -3.84 -1.05
N LEU A 58 7.01 -3.38 -0.82
CA LEU A 58 8.21 -4.18 -1.09
C LEU A 58 8.33 -5.40 -0.17
N SER A 59 7.89 -5.26 1.09
CA SER A 59 7.91 -6.35 2.08
C SER A 59 6.84 -7.42 1.90
N ARG A 60 5.98 -7.34 0.87
CA ARG A 60 5.02 -8.42 0.56
C ARG A 60 5.67 -9.60 -0.14
N CYS A 61 6.85 -9.41 -0.72
CA CYS A 61 7.59 -10.44 -1.42
C CYS A 61 8.87 -10.78 -0.67
N THR A 62 9.18 -12.07 -0.54
CA THR A 62 10.34 -12.54 0.21
C THR A 62 11.66 -12.31 -0.54
N HIS A 63 11.65 -12.40 -1.87
CA HIS A 63 12.85 -12.30 -2.70
C HIS A 63 12.80 -11.09 -3.64
N PRO A 64 13.85 -10.24 -3.67
CA PRO A 64 13.89 -9.05 -4.54
C PRO A 64 13.77 -9.38 -6.04
N ARG A 65 14.26 -10.55 -6.46
CA ARG A 65 14.16 -11.02 -7.87
C ARG A 65 12.73 -11.16 -8.37
N ASN A 66 11.79 -11.35 -7.44
CA ASN A 66 10.38 -11.56 -7.73
C ASN A 66 9.58 -10.24 -7.64
N ILE A 67 10.27 -9.12 -7.41
CA ILE A 67 9.69 -7.78 -7.40
C ILE A 67 9.98 -7.12 -8.75
N LYS A 68 8.93 -6.68 -9.44
CA LYS A 68 9.03 -5.85 -10.65
C LYS A 68 8.38 -4.51 -10.35
N VAL A 69 9.12 -3.42 -10.56
CA VAL A 69 8.63 -2.06 -10.29
C VAL A 69 8.46 -1.35 -11.62
N LEU A 70 7.26 -0.85 -11.87
CA LEU A 70 6.96 0.07 -12.95
C LEU A 70 7.06 1.49 -12.40
N TYR A 71 7.92 2.31 -12.99
CA TYR A 71 8.16 3.69 -12.59
C TYR A 71 8.34 4.57 -13.83
N GLY A 72 8.20 5.89 -13.67
CA GLY A 72 8.22 6.84 -14.78
C GLY A 72 6.84 7.01 -15.42
N GLY A 73 6.30 8.23 -15.31
CA GLY A 73 5.07 8.64 -16.00
C GLY A 73 5.31 8.86 -17.50
N GLN A 74 4.24 9.12 -18.25
CA GLN A 74 4.34 9.34 -19.70
C GLN A 74 5.37 10.43 -20.04
N GLY A 75 6.49 10.02 -20.65
CA GLY A 75 7.54 10.91 -21.14
C GLY A 75 8.72 11.17 -20.18
N GLN A 76 8.70 10.69 -18.93
CA GLN A 76 9.83 10.85 -18.00
C GLN A 76 10.41 9.51 -17.55
N GLN A 77 11.58 9.17 -18.09
CA GLN A 77 12.41 8.08 -17.58
C GLN A 77 13.11 8.56 -16.30
N THR A 78 12.73 8.00 -15.16
CA THR A 78 13.38 8.23 -13.87
C THR A 78 13.74 6.87 -13.30
N ASN A 79 14.91 6.71 -12.68
CA ASN A 79 15.26 5.49 -11.93
C ASN A 79 15.03 5.66 -10.42
N LYS A 80 14.28 6.70 -10.03
CA LYS A 80 13.99 7.05 -8.64
C LYS A 80 12.50 7.00 -8.37
N ALA A 81 12.14 6.52 -7.18
CA ALA A 81 10.79 6.56 -6.63
C ALA A 81 10.78 7.43 -5.36
N THR A 82 9.71 8.21 -5.19
CA THR A 82 9.51 9.00 -3.97
C THR A 82 9.23 8.08 -2.79
N ASN A 83 9.94 8.27 -1.68
CA ASN A 83 9.68 7.58 -0.43
C ASN A 83 9.21 8.61 0.62
N VAL A 84 8.00 8.44 1.14
CA VAL A 84 7.47 9.30 2.20
C VAL A 84 7.89 8.70 3.54
N VAL A 85 8.72 9.43 4.31
CA VAL A 85 9.27 8.95 5.57
C VAL A 85 9.10 10.00 6.67
N PHE A 86 8.64 9.60 7.84
CA PHE A 86 8.65 10.42 9.04
C PHE A 86 10.07 10.57 9.58
N ASN A 87 10.48 11.80 9.90
CA ASN A 87 11.87 12.10 10.26
C ASN A 87 12.29 11.47 11.60
N GLU A 88 11.33 11.13 12.45
CA GLU A 88 11.49 10.43 13.71
C GLU A 88 12.19 9.08 13.53
N VAL A 89 11.98 8.41 12.39
CA VAL A 89 12.60 7.13 12.08
C VAL A 89 14.13 7.25 11.93
N PHE A 90 14.63 8.44 11.65
CA PHE A 90 16.06 8.72 11.55
C PHE A 90 16.68 9.20 12.87
N ARG A 91 15.90 9.45 13.92
CA ARG A 91 16.44 9.87 15.22
C ARG A 91 17.20 8.71 15.87
N GLY A 92 18.52 8.71 15.73
CA GLY A 92 19.43 7.67 16.24
C GLY A 92 20.22 6.95 15.15
N LEU A 93 19.87 7.18 13.87
CA LEU A 93 20.71 6.81 12.75
C LEU A 93 21.55 8.04 12.39
N ASN A 94 22.87 7.97 12.58
CA ASN A 94 23.79 9.01 12.08
C ASN A 94 23.85 8.91 10.54
N VAL A 95 22.83 9.46 9.86
CA VAL A 95 22.74 9.60 8.40
C VAL A 95 22.78 11.09 8.06
#